data_AF-A0A4Q3IVS9-F1
#
_entry.id   AF-A0A4Q3IVS9-F1
#
_cell.length_a   1.000
_cell.length_b   1.000
_cell.length_c   1.000
_cell.angle_alpha   90.00
_cell.angle_beta   90.00
_cell.angle_gamma   90.00
#
_symmetry.space_group_name_H-M   'P 1'
#
loop_
_entity.id
_entity.type
_entity.pdbx_description
1 polymer ?
#
loop_
_entity_poly.entity_id
_entity_poly.type
_entity_poly.pdbx_seq_one_letter_code
_entity_poly.pdbx_strand_id
1 'polypeptide(L)'
;MAAILQLKPITDVPANRRYSANPRDPAFFQDPYAFYTRQHAESPAFYWEEYGHWCFAGFKEVNALLRDKRFGREILHVATREELGMPEPKPHVADFDLAEKYSLLNLEPPDHTRLRTLVNRAFVSRNVEQLRPRIARLVNELIDGFAADGEVELLKAFAAPLPAIVIAEMIGLPAEMAPLLLNWSNRMVAMYMFGVTEPTEHDA
;
A
#
# COMPACT_ATOMS: atom_id res chain seq x y z
N MET A 1 -4.69 -6.58 -2.10
CA MET A 1 -5.56 -5.48 -2.55
C MET A 1 -6.84 -5.56 -1.72
N ALA A 2 -7.17 -4.57 -0.87
CA ALA A 2 -8.53 -4.54 -0.34
C ALA A 2 -9.41 -4.05 -1.50
N ALA A 3 -10.16 -4.95 -2.11
CA ALA A 3 -11.23 -4.55 -3.00
C ALA A 3 -12.11 -3.58 -2.23
N ILE A 4 -12.51 -2.47 -2.86
CA ILE A 4 -13.65 -1.71 -2.35
C ILE A 4 -14.80 -2.70 -2.41
N LEU A 5 -15.19 -3.23 -1.25
CA LEU A 5 -16.18 -4.30 -1.16
C LEU A 5 -17.49 -3.77 -1.70
N GLN A 6 -17.87 -4.30 -2.86
CA GLN A 6 -18.98 -3.78 -3.62
C GLN A 6 -20.20 -4.68 -3.35
N LEU A 7 -21.08 -4.20 -2.47
CA LEU A 7 -22.28 -4.94 -2.02
C LEU A 7 -23.21 -5.35 -3.17
N LYS A 8 -23.13 -4.68 -4.34
CA LYS A 8 -23.92 -4.96 -5.54
C LYS A 8 -23.10 -4.75 -6.81
N PRO A 9 -23.33 -5.52 -7.89
CA PRO A 9 -22.75 -5.21 -9.20
C PRO A 9 -23.11 -3.79 -9.64
N ILE A 10 -22.12 -3.00 -10.10
CA ILE A 10 -22.37 -1.70 -10.69
C ILE A 10 -22.77 -1.95 -12.15
N THR A 11 -24.07 -1.87 -12.43
CA THR A 11 -24.63 -2.16 -13.76
C THR A 11 -24.84 -0.90 -14.61
N ASP A 12 -24.99 0.27 -13.98
CA ASP A 12 -25.46 1.50 -14.64
C ASP A 12 -24.39 2.61 -14.69
N VAL A 13 -23.17 2.27 -15.11
CA VAL A 13 -22.12 3.29 -15.32
C VAL A 13 -22.36 4.03 -16.64
N PRO A 14 -22.47 5.38 -16.62
CA PRO A 14 -22.52 6.20 -17.82
C PRO A 14 -21.32 5.96 -18.74
N ALA A 15 -21.54 5.88 -20.06
CA ALA A 15 -20.48 5.63 -21.03
C ALA A 15 -19.36 6.68 -20.98
N ASN A 16 -19.69 7.95 -20.75
CA ASN A 16 -18.73 9.05 -20.58
C ASN A 16 -17.97 9.02 -19.24
N ARG A 17 -18.18 8.00 -18.40
CA ARG A 17 -17.45 7.77 -17.16
C ARG A 17 -16.73 6.43 -17.14
N ARG A 18 -16.75 5.66 -18.23
CA ARG A 18 -16.00 4.40 -18.37
C ARG A 18 -14.66 4.68 -19.00
N TYR A 19 -13.60 4.25 -18.33
CA TYR A 19 -12.23 4.38 -18.82
C TYR A 19 -11.48 3.07 -18.64
N SER A 20 -10.64 2.73 -19.61
CA SER A 20 -9.79 1.55 -19.60
C SER A 20 -8.33 1.98 -19.74
N ALA A 21 -7.50 1.39 -18.89
CA ALA A 21 -6.06 1.45 -18.94
C ALA A 21 -5.49 0.29 -18.14
N ASN A 22 -4.74 -0.60 -18.77
CA ASN A 22 -4.23 -1.79 -18.09
C ASN A 22 -3.09 -1.42 -17.12
N PRO A 23 -3.25 -1.57 -15.80
CA PRO A 23 -2.21 -1.23 -14.82
C PRO A 23 -0.97 -2.12 -14.90
N ARG A 24 -1.05 -3.24 -15.63
CA ARG A 24 0.07 -4.16 -15.88
C ARG A 24 0.76 -3.95 -17.23
N ASP A 25 0.25 -3.05 -18.08
CA ASP A 25 0.97 -2.62 -19.28
C ASP A 25 2.25 -1.89 -18.84
N PRO A 26 3.46 -2.34 -19.25
CA PRO A 26 4.70 -1.68 -18.88
C PRO A 26 4.74 -0.19 -19.23
N ALA A 27 4.13 0.23 -20.34
CA ALA A 27 4.11 1.64 -20.73
C ALA A 27 3.27 2.47 -19.75
N PHE A 28 2.09 1.96 -19.38
CA PHE A 28 1.23 2.60 -18.38
C PHE A 28 1.87 2.57 -16.98
N PHE A 29 2.48 1.45 -16.60
CA PHE A 29 3.10 1.29 -15.28
C PHE A 29 4.26 2.27 -15.08
N GLN A 30 5.07 2.51 -16.12
CA GLN A 30 6.20 3.43 -16.06
C GLN A 30 5.76 4.91 -16.12
N ASP A 31 4.70 5.22 -16.88
CA ASP A 31 4.19 6.58 -17.01
C ASP A 31 2.64 6.62 -17.07
N PRO A 32 1.96 6.53 -15.91
CA PRO A 32 0.50 6.56 -15.86
C PRO A 32 -0.04 8.00 -15.88
N TYR A 33 0.81 9.02 -15.86
CA TYR A 33 0.41 10.40 -15.60
C TYR A 33 -0.42 11.00 -16.73
N ALA A 34 -0.19 10.58 -17.98
CA ALA A 34 -1.02 11.00 -19.10
C ALA A 34 -2.48 10.59 -18.93
N PHE A 35 -2.73 9.38 -18.42
CA PHE A 35 -4.08 8.90 -18.10
C PHE A 35 -4.69 9.73 -16.98
N TYR A 36 -4.01 9.87 -15.83
CA TYR A 36 -4.54 10.64 -14.71
C TYR A 36 -4.75 12.13 -15.03
N THR A 37 -3.92 12.71 -15.90
CA THR A 37 -4.09 14.09 -16.39
C THR A 37 -5.41 14.26 -17.13
N ARG A 38 -5.77 13.30 -18.00
CA ARG A 38 -7.08 13.29 -18.67
C ARG A 38 -8.22 13.19 -17.66
N GLN A 39 -8.10 12.30 -16.68
CA GLN A 39 -9.15 12.11 -15.66
C GLN A 39 -9.34 13.37 -14.81
N HIS A 40 -8.27 14.06 -14.43
CA HIS A 40 -8.35 15.33 -13.72
C HIS A 40 -9.04 16.44 -14.54
N ALA A 41 -8.88 16.44 -15.86
CA ALA A 41 -9.47 17.45 -16.73
C ALA A 41 -10.94 17.18 -17.07
N GLU A 42 -11.31 15.92 -17.27
CA GLU A 42 -12.64 15.54 -17.78
C GLU A 42 -13.59 15.07 -16.68
N SER A 43 -13.17 14.07 -15.89
CA SER A 43 -14.02 13.42 -14.89
C SER A 43 -13.16 12.79 -13.79
N PRO A 44 -12.92 13.49 -12.67
CA PRO A 44 -12.09 12.97 -11.58
C PRO A 44 -12.71 11.76 -10.88
N ALA A 45 -13.99 11.48 -11.09
CA ALA A 45 -14.68 10.25 -10.68
C ALA A 45 -15.05 9.45 -11.94
N PHE A 46 -14.49 8.25 -12.07
CA PHE A 46 -14.67 7.41 -13.25
C PHE A 46 -14.71 5.93 -12.86
N TYR A 47 -15.34 5.10 -13.67
CA TYR A 47 -15.30 3.66 -13.53
C TYR A 47 -14.14 3.12 -14.33
N TRP A 48 -13.22 2.43 -13.64
CA TRP A 48 -12.05 1.84 -14.26
C TRP A 48 -12.31 0.37 -14.57
N GLU A 49 -12.36 0.03 -15.86
CA GLU A 49 -12.80 -1.29 -16.32
C GLU A 49 -11.91 -2.44 -15.81
N GLU A 50 -10.59 -2.27 -15.79
CA GLU A 50 -9.67 -3.30 -15.31
C GLU A 50 -9.83 -3.59 -13.82
N TYR A 51 -10.15 -2.58 -13.00
CA TYR A 51 -10.42 -2.78 -11.58
C TYR A 51 -11.87 -3.17 -11.29
N GLY A 52 -12.80 -2.88 -12.19
CA GLY A 52 -14.23 -3.13 -11.98
C GLY A 52 -14.87 -2.23 -10.91
N HIS A 53 -14.26 -1.08 -10.60
CA HIS A 53 -14.67 -0.19 -9.51
C HIS A 53 -14.75 1.28 -9.93
N TRP A 54 -15.44 2.09 -9.13
CA TRP A 54 -15.31 3.55 -9.17
C TRP A 54 -13.95 3.97 -8.61
N CYS A 55 -13.21 4.72 -9.40
CA CYS A 55 -11.93 5.33 -9.08
C CYS A 55 -12.06 6.85 -9.03
N PHE A 56 -11.26 7.45 -8.15
CA PHE A 56 -11.26 8.88 -7.91
C PHE A 56 -9.82 9.39 -8.00
N ALA A 57 -9.56 10.30 -8.93
CA ALA A 57 -8.25 10.91 -9.13
C ALA A 57 -8.19 12.35 -8.58
N GLY A 58 -9.33 13.03 -8.47
CA GLY A 58 -9.39 14.41 -7.98
C GLY A 58 -9.10 14.53 -6.47
N PHE A 59 -8.23 15.48 -6.10
CA PHE A 59 -7.85 15.72 -4.70
C PHE A 59 -9.07 15.97 -3.80
N LYS A 60 -10.04 16.76 -4.26
CA LYS A 60 -11.23 17.11 -3.47
C LYS A 60 -12.08 15.87 -3.17
N GLU A 61 -12.31 15.05 -4.17
CA GLU A 61 -13.11 13.82 -4.10
C GLU A 61 -12.40 12.80 -3.20
N VAL A 62 -11.11 12.54 -3.44
CA VAL A 62 -10.32 11.61 -2.63
C VAL A 62 -10.27 12.04 -1.16
N ASN A 63 -9.99 13.32 -0.89
CA ASN A 63 -9.96 13.82 0.48
C ASN A 63 -11.33 13.76 1.17
N ALA A 64 -12.43 14.00 0.45
CA ALA A 64 -13.78 13.85 0.99
C ALA A 64 -14.09 12.38 1.34
N LEU A 65 -13.79 11.45 0.43
CA LEU A 65 -14.02 10.01 0.62
C LEU A 65 -13.23 9.44 1.79
N LEU A 66 -11.94 9.78 1.92
CA LEU A 66 -11.07 9.31 3.01
C LEU A 66 -11.50 9.81 4.40
N ARG A 67 -12.40 10.78 4.49
CA ARG A 67 -12.92 11.35 5.74
C ARG A 67 -14.37 10.93 6.02
N ASP A 68 -15.05 10.40 5.03
CA ASP A 68 -16.45 10.02 5.13
C ASP A 68 -16.56 8.62 5.75
N LYS A 69 -17.14 8.56 6.96
CA LYS A 69 -17.28 7.34 7.75
C LYS A 69 -18.22 6.29 7.14
N ARG A 70 -18.90 6.62 6.04
CA ARG A 70 -19.65 5.65 5.23
C ARG A 70 -18.71 4.74 4.41
N PHE A 71 -17.47 5.17 4.22
CA PHE A 71 -16.42 4.40 3.57
C PHE A 71 -15.47 3.85 4.64
N GLY A 72 -15.10 2.59 4.48
CA GLY A 72 -14.16 1.89 5.34
C GLY A 72 -13.26 0.98 4.51
N ARG A 73 -12.26 0.42 5.16
CA ARG A 73 -11.33 -0.54 4.59
C ARG A 73 -11.90 -1.95 4.55
N GLU A 74 -12.72 -2.31 5.54
CA GLU A 74 -13.34 -3.62 5.65
C GLU A 74 -14.85 -3.49 5.91
N ILE A 75 -15.65 -4.39 5.32
CA ILE A 75 -17.11 -4.42 5.48
C ILE A 75 -17.61 -5.60 6.32
N LEU A 76 -16.72 -6.51 6.73
CA LEU A 76 -17.09 -7.75 7.44
C LEU A 76 -17.68 -7.51 8.84
N HIS A 77 -17.59 -6.28 9.35
CA HIS A 77 -18.23 -5.85 10.57
C HIS A 77 -19.74 -5.55 10.41
N VAL A 78 -20.25 -5.47 9.16
CA VAL A 78 -21.69 -5.22 8.85
C VAL A 78 -22.30 -6.21 7.86
N ALA A 79 -21.51 -7.02 7.16
CA ALA A 79 -21.98 -8.05 6.24
C ALA A 79 -21.05 -9.27 6.24
N THR A 80 -21.60 -10.47 6.12
CA THR A 80 -20.82 -11.72 6.03
C THR A 80 -20.21 -11.91 4.63
N ARG A 81 -19.20 -12.77 4.51
CA ARG A 81 -18.61 -13.15 3.20
C ARG A 81 -19.66 -13.72 2.24
N GLU A 82 -20.59 -14.53 2.77
CA GLU A 82 -21.69 -15.11 2.00
C GLU A 82 -22.61 -14.03 1.43
N GLU A 83 -23.04 -13.08 2.26
CA GLU A 83 -23.87 -11.93 1.83
C GLU A 83 -23.18 -11.08 0.77
N LEU A 84 -21.85 -11.05 0.77
CA LEU A 84 -21.02 -10.32 -0.18
C LEU A 84 -20.65 -11.13 -1.43
N GLY A 85 -20.97 -12.42 -1.47
CA GLY A 85 -20.52 -13.33 -2.53
C GLY A 85 -18.99 -13.45 -2.62
N MET A 86 -18.29 -13.25 -1.51
CA MET A 86 -16.84 -13.39 -1.47
C MET A 86 -16.44 -14.87 -1.53
N PRO A 87 -15.33 -15.23 -2.21
CA PRO A 87 -14.84 -16.61 -2.18
C PRO A 87 -14.42 -17.02 -0.77
N GLU A 88 -14.43 -18.32 -0.50
CA GLU A 88 -13.86 -18.88 0.74
C GLU A 88 -12.37 -18.53 0.86
N PRO A 89 -11.86 -18.25 2.08
CA PRO A 89 -10.44 -18.06 2.30
C PRO A 89 -9.63 -19.27 1.82
N LYS A 90 -8.47 -19.02 1.20
CA LYS A 90 -7.62 -20.08 0.68
C LYS A 90 -6.78 -20.66 1.84
N PRO A 91 -6.79 -21.97 2.09
CA PRO A 91 -6.07 -22.54 3.23
C PRO A 91 -4.55 -22.27 3.23
N HIS A 92 -3.92 -22.18 2.05
CA HIS A 92 -2.46 -21.98 1.94
C HIS A 92 -2.00 -20.55 2.24
N VAL A 93 -2.90 -19.56 2.31
CA VAL A 93 -2.57 -18.16 2.67
C VAL A 93 -3.05 -17.79 4.07
N ALA A 94 -3.40 -18.77 4.90
CA ALA A 94 -4.00 -18.55 6.22
C ALA A 94 -3.11 -17.68 7.14
N ASP A 95 -1.78 -17.81 7.06
CA ASP A 95 -0.85 -17.02 7.87
C ASP A 95 -0.83 -15.54 7.43
N PHE A 96 -0.89 -15.28 6.13
CA PHE A 96 -1.03 -13.92 5.59
C PHE A 96 -2.37 -13.30 6.00
N ASP A 97 -3.46 -14.04 5.83
CA ASP A 97 -4.80 -13.59 6.23
C ASP A 97 -4.87 -13.30 7.73
N LEU A 98 -4.18 -14.09 8.56
CA LEU A 98 -4.08 -13.86 10.00
C LEU A 98 -3.33 -12.56 10.33
N ALA A 99 -2.22 -12.28 9.63
CA ALA A 99 -1.48 -11.03 9.78
C ALA A 99 -2.35 -9.82 9.37
N GLU A 100 -3.05 -9.93 8.23
CA GLU A 100 -3.93 -8.88 7.71
C GLU A 100 -5.11 -8.60 8.63
N LYS A 101 -5.70 -9.64 9.24
CA LYS A 101 -6.82 -9.53 10.18
C LYS A 101 -6.50 -8.62 11.38
N TYR A 102 -5.25 -8.58 11.81
CA TYR A 102 -4.80 -7.76 12.94
C TYR A 102 -4.01 -6.52 12.51
N SER A 103 -3.84 -6.30 11.21
CA SER A 103 -3.17 -5.13 10.68
C SER A 103 -3.95 -3.86 11.02
N LEU A 104 -3.24 -2.85 11.56
CA LEU A 104 -3.84 -1.53 11.79
C LEU A 104 -4.42 -0.93 10.51
N LEU A 105 -3.88 -1.30 9.35
CA LEU A 105 -4.34 -0.82 8.05
C LEU A 105 -5.68 -1.43 7.62
N ASN A 106 -6.16 -2.50 8.25
CA ASN A 106 -7.40 -3.21 7.90
C ASN A 106 -8.50 -3.13 8.96
N LEU A 107 -8.22 -2.54 10.12
CA LEU A 107 -9.19 -2.43 11.19
C LEU A 107 -10.04 -1.16 11.06
N GLU A 108 -11.29 -1.25 11.50
CA GLU A 108 -12.20 -0.12 11.69
C GLU A 108 -12.32 0.26 13.18
N PRO A 109 -12.84 1.46 13.51
CA PRO A 109 -13.23 1.77 14.89
C PRO A 109 -14.22 0.74 15.45
N PRO A 110 -14.11 0.39 16.76
CA PRO A 110 -13.26 1.01 17.78
C PRO A 110 -11.82 0.48 17.83
N ASP A 111 -11.54 -0.70 17.28
CA ASP A 111 -10.24 -1.36 17.41
C ASP A 111 -9.10 -0.61 16.74
N HIS A 112 -9.32 -0.08 15.54
CA HIS A 112 -8.34 0.81 14.89
C HIS A 112 -8.00 2.01 15.76
N THR A 113 -9.01 2.66 16.35
CA THR A 113 -8.80 3.85 17.20
C THR A 113 -7.94 3.50 18.43
N ARG A 114 -8.24 2.37 19.09
CA ARG A 114 -7.50 1.88 20.25
C ARG A 114 -6.04 1.59 19.90
N LEU A 115 -5.78 0.82 18.84
CA LEU A 115 -4.43 0.43 18.44
C LEU A 115 -3.62 1.62 17.90
N ARG A 116 -4.22 2.46 17.04
CA ARG A 116 -3.58 3.68 16.52
C ARG A 116 -3.15 4.61 17.64
N THR A 117 -3.93 4.71 18.72
CA THR A 117 -3.58 5.54 19.88
C THR A 117 -2.30 5.07 20.58
N LEU A 118 -2.05 3.76 20.61
CA LEU A 118 -0.83 3.19 21.18
C LEU A 118 0.37 3.45 20.26
N VAL A 119 0.21 3.14 18.97
CA VAL A 119 1.28 3.28 17.96
C VAL A 119 1.69 4.74 17.77
N ASN A 120 0.74 5.68 17.69
CA ASN A 120 1.02 7.10 17.46
C ASN A 120 1.97 7.72 18.50
N ARG A 121 2.05 7.18 19.72
CA ARG A 121 2.97 7.66 20.76
C ARG A 121 4.43 7.54 20.34
N ALA A 122 4.76 6.53 19.52
CA ALA A 122 6.11 6.35 18.97
C ALA A 122 6.42 7.37 17.85
N PHE A 123 5.41 7.85 17.13
CA PHE A 123 5.54 8.68 15.93
C PHE A 123 5.20 10.17 16.14
N VAL A 124 5.17 10.64 17.38
CA VAL A 124 5.02 12.07 17.66
C VAL A 124 6.23 12.86 17.13
N SER A 125 6.02 14.13 16.74
CA SER A 125 7.05 14.97 16.11
C SER A 125 8.38 14.96 16.86
N ARG A 126 8.35 15.02 18.21
CA ARG A 126 9.57 14.98 19.03
C ARG A 126 10.39 13.69 18.83
N ASN A 127 9.75 12.54 18.71
CA ASN A 127 10.43 11.27 18.52
C ASN A 127 10.96 11.14 17.09
N VAL A 128 10.17 11.57 16.11
CA VAL A 128 10.60 11.59 14.70
C VAL A 128 11.82 12.50 14.52
N GLU A 129 11.84 13.67 15.16
CA GLU A 129 12.99 14.58 15.10
C GLU A 129 14.27 13.99 15.74
N GLN A 130 14.14 13.08 16.71
CA GLN A 130 15.30 12.37 17.27
C GLN A 130 15.94 11.40 16.28
N LEU A 131 15.21 10.96 15.24
CA LEU A 131 15.76 10.12 14.18
C LEU A 131 16.66 10.92 13.23
N ARG A 132 16.46 12.24 13.11
CA ARG A 132 17.16 13.10 12.13
C ARG A 132 18.69 12.96 12.20
N PRO A 133 19.36 13.05 13.37
CA PRO A 133 20.81 12.89 13.44
C PRO A 133 21.29 11.49 13.04
N ARG A 134 20.53 10.43 13.38
CA ARG A 134 20.87 9.05 13.00
C ARG A 134 20.72 8.86 11.49
N ILE A 135 19.62 9.32 10.92
CA ILE A 135 19.36 9.25 9.46
C ILE A 135 20.44 10.04 8.70
N ALA A 136 20.80 11.24 9.17
CA ALA A 136 21.86 12.03 8.53
C ALA A 136 23.21 11.31 8.54
N ARG A 137 23.58 10.66 9.66
CA ARG A 137 24.79 9.81 9.72
C ARG A 137 24.69 8.63 8.76
N LEU A 138 23.58 7.92 8.75
CA LEU A 138 23.37 6.77 7.86
C LEU A 138 23.48 7.16 6.38
N VAL A 139 22.91 8.31 6.01
CA VAL A 139 23.01 8.86 4.66
C VAL A 139 24.47 9.08 4.28
N ASN A 140 25.26 9.72 5.15
CA ASN A 140 26.69 9.92 4.90
C ASN A 140 27.45 8.60 4.84
N GLU A 141 27.22 7.68 5.78
CA GLU A 141 27.85 6.34 5.80
C GLU A 141 27.61 5.57 4.49
N LEU A 142 26.38 5.62 3.96
CA LEU A 142 26.05 4.99 2.68
C LEU A 142 26.75 5.69 1.51
N ILE A 143 26.74 7.02 1.47
CA ILE A 143 27.39 7.80 0.41
C ILE A 143 28.91 7.60 0.41
N ASP A 144 29.54 7.67 1.57
CA ASP A 144 30.98 7.48 1.74
C ASP A 144 31.42 6.08 1.27
N GLY A 145 30.52 5.10 1.35
CA GLY A 145 30.76 3.73 0.88
C GLY A 145 30.91 3.57 -0.63
N PHE A 146 30.39 4.50 -1.44
CA PHE A 146 30.49 4.45 -2.91
C PHE A 146 31.04 5.74 -3.54
N ALA A 147 31.35 6.77 -2.75
CA ALA A 147 31.74 8.09 -3.27
C ALA A 147 33.00 8.05 -4.17
N ALA A 148 33.87 7.06 -3.98
CA ALA A 148 35.11 6.91 -4.75
C ALA A 148 34.94 6.11 -6.06
N ASP A 149 33.79 5.45 -6.28
CA ASP A 149 33.63 4.44 -7.32
C ASP A 149 33.37 5.02 -8.73
N GLY A 150 33.15 6.34 -8.83
CA GLY A 150 32.89 7.06 -10.09
C GLY A 150 31.51 6.80 -10.71
N GLU A 151 30.98 5.58 -10.57
CA GLU A 151 29.64 5.16 -10.95
C GLU A 151 29.03 4.24 -9.89
N VAL A 152 27.71 4.34 -9.68
CA VAL A 152 27.00 3.53 -8.67
C VAL A 152 25.57 3.22 -9.10
N GLU A 153 25.08 2.02 -8.77
CA GLU A 153 23.65 1.70 -8.83
C GLU A 153 22.96 2.23 -7.56
N LEU A 154 22.35 3.40 -7.67
CA LEU A 154 21.85 4.17 -6.52
C LEU A 154 20.71 3.47 -5.76
N LEU A 155 19.89 2.65 -6.43
CA LEU A 155 18.80 1.95 -5.74
C LEU A 155 19.35 0.93 -4.75
N LYS A 156 20.27 0.07 -5.18
CA LYS A 156 20.90 -0.96 -4.36
C LYS A 156 21.85 -0.37 -3.33
N ALA A 157 22.62 0.65 -3.68
CA ALA A 157 23.64 1.22 -2.80
C ALA A 157 23.08 2.19 -1.75
N PHE A 158 21.96 2.87 -2.04
CA PHE A 158 21.44 3.95 -1.19
C PHE A 158 19.94 3.87 -0.92
N ALA A 159 19.11 3.83 -1.97
CA ALA A 159 17.66 4.03 -1.82
C ALA A 159 16.94 2.87 -1.12
N ALA A 160 17.38 1.62 -1.35
CA ALA A 160 16.80 0.44 -0.71
C ALA A 160 17.33 0.21 0.72
N PRO A 161 18.65 0.31 1.00
CA PRO A 161 19.17 0.10 2.36
C PRO A 161 18.70 1.16 3.36
N LEU A 162 18.65 2.44 2.96
CA LEU A 162 18.35 3.55 3.86
C LEU A 162 17.03 3.35 4.65
N PRO A 163 15.84 3.21 4.02
CA PRO A 163 14.60 3.01 4.76
C PRO A 163 14.57 1.67 5.48
N ALA A 164 15.18 0.61 4.93
CA ALA A 164 15.17 -0.71 5.56
C ALA A 164 15.96 -0.73 6.89
N ILE A 165 17.12 -0.07 6.94
CA ILE A 165 17.93 0.07 8.15
C ILE A 165 17.20 0.94 9.18
N VAL A 166 16.62 2.07 8.74
CA VAL A 166 15.85 2.95 9.63
C VAL A 166 14.69 2.18 10.28
N ILE A 167 13.93 1.40 9.50
CA ILE A 167 12.82 0.61 10.03
C ILE A 167 13.33 -0.47 10.98
N ALA A 168 14.39 -1.22 10.62
CA ALA A 168 14.98 -2.24 11.47
C ALA A 168 15.36 -1.67 12.84
N GLU A 169 16.07 -0.54 12.88
CA GLU A 169 16.43 0.14 14.13
C GLU A 169 15.20 0.60 14.92
N MET A 170 14.18 1.14 14.25
CA MET A 170 12.94 1.60 14.88
C MET A 170 12.17 0.48 15.57
N ILE A 171 12.23 -0.75 15.05
CA ILE A 171 11.58 -1.93 15.65
C ILE A 171 12.53 -2.72 16.57
N GLY A 172 13.72 -2.19 16.86
CA GLY A 172 14.70 -2.77 17.78
C GLY A 172 15.50 -3.94 17.19
N LEU A 173 15.52 -4.10 15.87
CA LEU A 173 16.35 -5.07 15.19
C LEU A 173 17.74 -4.50 14.88
N PRO A 174 18.78 -5.35 14.82
CA PRO A 174 20.08 -4.97 14.30
C PRO A 174 20.01 -4.53 12.83
N ALA A 175 20.85 -3.55 12.45
CA ALA A 175 20.86 -2.97 11.10
C ALA A 175 21.20 -4.01 10.02
N GLU A 176 22.01 -5.02 10.34
CA GLU A 176 22.38 -6.12 9.45
C GLU A 176 21.18 -7.01 9.06
N MET A 177 20.06 -6.93 9.78
CA MET A 177 18.82 -7.63 9.40
C MET A 177 18.02 -6.88 8.33
N ALA A 178 18.37 -5.63 8.00
CA ALA A 178 17.63 -4.83 7.03
C ALA A 178 17.45 -5.50 5.65
N PRO A 179 18.44 -6.21 5.07
CA PRO A 179 18.25 -6.93 3.81
C PRO A 179 17.21 -8.05 3.90
N LEU A 180 17.19 -8.76 5.04
CA LEU A 180 16.23 -9.83 5.30
C LEU A 180 14.82 -9.26 5.49
N LEU A 181 14.70 -8.17 6.25
CA LEU A 181 13.44 -7.45 6.44
C LEU A 181 12.87 -6.93 5.12
N LEU A 182 13.72 -6.35 4.26
CA LEU A 182 13.32 -5.88 2.94
C LEU A 182 12.86 -7.03 2.04
N ASN A 183 13.53 -8.18 2.08
CA ASN A 183 13.12 -9.37 1.32
C ASN A 183 11.73 -9.85 1.76
N TRP A 184 11.49 -10.02 3.06
CA TRP A 184 10.17 -10.38 3.57
C TRP A 184 9.11 -9.36 3.20
N SER A 185 9.41 -8.06 3.33
CA SER A 185 8.48 -7.00 2.95
C SER A 185 8.12 -7.05 1.47
N ASN A 186 9.07 -7.32 0.58
CA ASN A 186 8.80 -7.40 -0.86
C ASN A 186 7.88 -8.59 -1.19
N ARG A 187 8.12 -9.75 -0.57
CA ARG A 187 7.28 -10.96 -0.73
C ARG A 187 5.85 -10.70 -0.24
N MET A 188 5.72 -10.11 0.95
CA MET A 188 4.42 -9.73 1.51
C MET A 188 3.71 -8.66 0.68
N VAL A 189 4.43 -7.65 0.16
CA VAL A 189 3.82 -6.57 -0.64
C VAL A 189 3.30 -7.08 -1.99
N ALA A 190 3.90 -8.13 -2.56
CA ALA A 190 3.42 -8.73 -3.80
C ALA A 190 1.98 -9.25 -3.69
N MET A 191 1.54 -9.66 -2.49
CA MET A 191 0.15 -10.05 -2.20
C MET A 191 -0.86 -8.91 -2.39
N TYR A 192 -0.40 -7.65 -2.35
CA TYR A 192 -1.28 -6.51 -2.55
C TYR A 192 -1.50 -6.15 -4.02
N MET A 193 -0.70 -6.69 -4.94
CA MET A 193 -0.78 -6.38 -6.36
C MET A 193 -2.08 -6.87 -7.01
N PHE A 194 -2.54 -6.16 -8.03
CA PHE A 194 -3.71 -6.56 -8.80
C PHE A 194 -3.41 -7.81 -9.66
N GLY A 195 -4.26 -8.82 -9.53
CA GLY A 195 -4.05 -10.12 -10.18
C GLY A 195 -2.86 -10.88 -9.60
N VAL A 196 -2.79 -10.98 -8.27
CA VAL A 196 -1.84 -11.86 -7.58
C VAL A 196 -1.98 -13.30 -8.10
N THR A 197 -0.86 -13.97 -8.29
CA THR A 197 -0.82 -15.34 -8.84
C THR A 197 -0.59 -16.34 -7.71
N GLU A 198 -1.01 -17.59 -7.90
CA GLU A 198 -0.79 -18.66 -6.93
C GLU A 198 0.70 -18.87 -6.57
N PRO A 199 1.67 -18.79 -7.51
CA PRO A 199 3.09 -18.77 -7.15
C PRO A 199 3.49 -17.63 -6.20
N THR A 200 2.92 -16.42 -6.38
CA THR A 200 3.15 -15.30 -5.47
C THR A 200 2.52 -15.57 -4.09
N GLU A 201 1.37 -16.22 -4.05
CA GLU A 201 0.70 -16.62 -2.80
C GLU A 201 1.52 -17.62 -1.98
N HIS A 202 2.22 -18.55 -2.63
CA HIS A 202 3.12 -19.50 -1.96
C HIS A 202 4.47 -18.90 -1.59
N ASP A 203 4.93 -17.89 -2.34
CA ASP A 203 6.17 -17.19 -2.03
C ASP A 203 5.98 -16.18 -0.90
N ALA A 204 4.81 -15.59 -0.68
CA ALA A 204 4.56 -14.69 0.44
C ALA A 204 4.62 -15.41 1.80
#